data_AF-A0A925LQZ2-F1
#
_entry.id   AF-A0A925LQZ2-F1
#
_cell.length_a   1.000
_cell.length_b   1.000
_cell.length_c   1.000
_cell.angle_alpha   90.00
_cell.angle_beta   90.00
_cell.angle_gamma   90.00
#
_symmetry.space_group_name_H-M   'P 1'
#
loop_
_entity.id
_entity.type
_entity.pdbx_description
1 polymer ?
#
loop_
_entity_poly.entity_id
_entity_poly.type
_entity_poly.pdbx_seq_one_letter_code
_entity_poly.pdbx_strand_id
1 'polypeptide(L)'
;MYEMFGVGVIFLGALLLFIGILWLIRNAYRTRRWLGILVALTMFLGTPLIFGLIRFRQNKRPLMLVLAGLIIGAIPFAAEHAYEFVFGLGERERVIDGERYLTLTGWDRKDYGAILSRKKDVAVLEIGNPDVTDETLTLLTELPQLKELTLNDTMVTDAGLETLQKLPALES
;
A
#
# COMPACT_ATOMS: atom_id res chain seq x y z
N MET A 1 8.99 -15.64 0.61
CA MET A 1 10.34 -15.05 0.78
C MET A 1 10.27 -13.62 1.32
N TYR A 2 9.35 -12.77 0.85
CA TYR A 2 9.12 -11.41 1.37
C TYR A 2 8.76 -11.33 2.86
N GLU A 3 7.98 -12.29 3.38
CA GLU A 3 7.57 -12.30 4.80
C GLU A 3 8.75 -12.46 5.77
N MET A 4 9.75 -13.29 5.46
CA MET A 4 10.92 -13.48 6.33
C MET A 4 11.82 -12.24 6.39
N PHE A 5 11.92 -11.48 5.29
CA PHE A 5 12.66 -10.21 5.28
C PHE A 5 11.95 -9.12 6.10
N GLY A 6 10.62 -9.03 6.00
CA GLY A 6 9.83 -8.07 6.78
C GLY A 6 9.97 -8.27 8.29
N VAL A 7 9.88 -9.52 8.74
CA VAL A 7 10.03 -9.88 10.16
C VAL A 7 11.42 -9.50 10.70
N GLY A 8 12.49 -9.76 9.94
CA GLY A 8 13.85 -9.39 10.34
C GLY A 8 14.04 -7.87 10.52
N VAL A 9 13.43 -7.06 9.65
CA VAL A 9 13.46 -5.60 9.72
C VAL A 9 12.70 -5.09 10.95
N ILE A 10 11.55 -5.68 11.29
CA ILE A 10 10.79 -5.35 12.51
C ILE A 10 11.63 -5.63 13.75
N PHE A 11 12.27 -6.79 13.82
CA PHE A 11 13.13 -7.14 14.96
C PHE A 11 14.32 -6.19 15.11
N LEU A 12 14.96 -5.81 13.99
CA LEU A 12 16.05 -4.85 14.01
C LEU A 12 15.59 -3.47 14.53
N GLY A 13 14.43 -3.00 14.04
CA GLY A 13 13.83 -1.74 14.50
C GLY A 13 13.51 -1.77 16.00
N ALA A 14 12.88 -2.85 16.47
CA ALA A 14 12.55 -3.06 17.88
C ALA A 14 13.80 -3.12 18.77
N LEU A 15 14.88 -3.78 18.32
CA LEU A 15 16.14 -3.86 19.04
C LEU A 15 16.80 -2.49 19.22
N LEU A 16 16.85 -1.69 18.14
CA LEU A 16 17.41 -0.33 18.19
C LEU A 16 16.60 0.58 19.13
N LEU A 17 15.26 0.48 19.06
CA LEU A 17 14.35 1.19 19.95
C LEU A 17 14.61 0.82 21.42
N PHE A 18 14.70 -0.48 21.71
CA PHE A 18 14.97 -0.97 23.07
C PHE A 18 16.32 -0.50 23.62
N ILE A 19 17.38 -0.59 22.82
CA ILE A 19 18.72 -0.09 23.17
C ILE A 19 18.67 1.42 23.46
N GLY A 20 17.97 2.19 22.61
CA GLY A 20 17.78 3.62 22.80
C GLY A 20 17.09 3.97 24.12
N ILE A 21 16.02 3.24 24.47
CA ILE A 21 15.29 3.42 25.73
C ILE A 21 16.16 3.09 26.94
N LEU A 22 16.87 1.95 26.93
CA LEU A 22 17.78 1.59 28.02
C LEU A 22 18.88 2.63 28.22
N TRP A 23 19.37 3.21 27.13
CA TRP A 23 20.36 4.28 27.20
C TRP A 23 19.79 5.57 27.79
N LEU A 24 18.55 5.95 27.47
CA LEU A 24 17.85 7.08 28.12
C LEU A 24 17.70 6.85 29.62
N ILE A 25 17.28 5.65 30.03
CA ILE A 25 17.15 5.27 31.44
C ILE A 25 18.51 5.38 32.15
N ARG A 26 19.58 4.84 31.54
CA ARG A 26 20.95 4.96 32.06
C ARG A 26 21.39 6.41 32.23
N ASN A 27 21.07 7.29 31.27
CA ASN A 27 21.36 8.72 31.36
C ASN A 27 20.55 9.42 32.45
N ALA A 28 19.30 8.98 32.71
CA ALA A 28 18.49 9.47 33.82
C ALA A 28 19.14 9.12 35.18
N TYR A 29 19.62 7.89 35.36
CA TYR A 29 20.35 7.47 36.56
C TYR A 29 21.63 8.27 36.79
N ARG A 30 22.38 8.58 35.71
CA ARG A 30 23.59 9.43 35.77
C ARG A 30 23.28 10.86 36.18
N THR A 31 22.08 11.35 35.87
CA THR A 31 21.65 12.70 36.23
C THR A 31 21.29 12.78 37.71
N ARG A 32 20.31 11.98 38.15
CA ARG A 32 19.93 11.81 39.57
C ARG A 32 19.34 10.41 39.74
N ARG A 33 19.72 9.71 40.82
CA ARG A 33 19.25 8.34 41.09
C ARG A 33 17.72 8.22 41.12
N TRP A 34 17.03 9.13 41.80
CA TRP A 34 15.56 9.10 41.89
C TRP A 34 14.87 9.37 40.55
N LEU A 35 15.46 10.20 39.68
CA LEU A 35 14.96 10.41 38.32
C LEU A 35 15.08 9.14 37.48
N GLY A 36 16.20 8.42 37.60
CA GLY A 36 16.37 7.12 36.95
C GLY A 36 15.30 6.11 37.36
N ILE A 37 15.02 6.00 38.67
CA ILE A 37 13.98 5.12 39.21
C ILE A 37 12.60 5.51 38.69
N LEU A 38 12.25 6.80 38.72
CA LEU A 38 10.97 7.31 38.22
C LEU A 38 10.77 6.95 36.75
N VAL A 39 11.77 7.24 35.90
CA VAL A 39 11.71 6.99 34.45
C VAL A 39 11.63 5.48 34.15
N ALA A 40 12.34 4.63 34.91
CA ALA A 40 12.28 3.19 34.74
C ALA A 40 10.92 2.60 35.17
N LEU A 41 10.35 3.04 36.30
CA LEU A 41 9.06 2.57 36.80
C LEU A 41 7.89 2.97 35.91
N THR A 42 8.02 4.10 35.20
CA THR A 42 6.96 4.66 34.34
C THR A 42 7.27 4.48 32.84
N MET A 43 8.18 3.56 32.50
CA MET A 43 8.69 3.42 31.12
C MET A 43 7.59 3.15 30.09
N PHE A 44 6.56 2.39 30.47
CA PHE A 44 5.41 2.08 29.62
C PHE A 44 4.55 3.30 29.27
N LEU A 45 4.69 4.41 30.01
CA LEU A 45 4.04 5.69 29.72
C LEU A 45 4.87 6.58 28.78
N GLY A 46 5.98 6.07 28.24
CA GLY A 46 6.87 6.85 27.36
C GLY A 46 7.74 7.88 28.09
N THR A 47 7.84 7.80 29.42
CA THR A 47 8.66 8.75 30.20
C THR A 47 10.15 8.79 29.85
N PRO A 48 10.81 7.73 29.32
CA PRO A 48 12.18 7.82 28.83
C PRO A 48 12.31 8.80 27.65
N LEU A 49 11.33 8.83 26.75
CA LEU A 49 11.28 9.76 25.63
C LEU A 49 11.08 11.19 26.13
N ILE A 50 10.14 11.40 27.05
CA ILE A 50 9.88 12.72 27.66
C ILE A 50 11.15 13.24 28.33
N PHE A 51 11.84 12.42 29.13
CA PHE A 51 13.14 12.77 29.72
C PHE A 51 14.18 13.09 28.64
N GLY A 52 14.26 12.27 27.59
CA GLY A 52 15.12 12.47 26.43
C GLY A 52 14.92 13.86 25.81
N LEU A 53 13.67 14.23 25.54
CA LEU A 53 13.28 15.48 24.90
C LEU A 53 13.51 16.70 25.80
N ILE A 54 13.14 16.63 27.08
CA ILE A 54 13.41 17.70 28.06
C ILE A 54 14.92 17.99 28.14
N ARG A 55 15.76 16.95 28.02
CA ARG A 55 17.22 17.06 28.03
C ARG A 55 17.85 16.74 26.67
N PHE A 56 17.28 17.30 25.61
CA PHE A 56 17.66 17.02 24.23
C PHE A 56 19.17 17.10 23.97
N ARG A 57 19.85 18.16 24.44
CA ARG A 57 21.30 18.34 24.23
C ARG A 57 22.15 17.20 24.79
N GLN A 58 21.75 16.61 25.93
CA GLN A 58 22.44 15.51 26.57
C GLN A 58 22.05 14.15 25.96
N ASN A 59 20.82 14.05 25.43
CA ASN A 59 20.19 12.80 25.01
C ASN A 59 19.97 12.69 23.49
N LYS A 60 20.60 13.54 22.66
CA LYS A 60 20.43 13.50 21.19
C LYS A 60 20.76 12.14 20.58
N ARG A 61 21.85 11.51 21.01
CA ARG A 61 22.28 10.22 20.47
C ARG A 61 21.31 9.07 20.81
N PRO A 62 20.84 8.89 22.05
CA PRO A 62 19.83 7.88 22.33
C PRO A 62 18.50 8.16 21.61
N LEU A 63 18.09 9.43 21.52
CA LEU A 63 16.89 9.80 20.76
C LEU A 63 17.01 9.43 19.28
N MET A 64 18.19 9.60 18.67
CA MET A 64 18.41 9.15 17.29
C MET A 64 18.29 7.64 17.12
N LEU A 65 18.75 6.84 18.10
CA LEU A 65 18.57 5.39 18.07
C LEU A 65 17.11 4.98 18.18
N VAL A 66 16.34 5.64 19.07
CA VAL A 66 14.90 5.39 19.17
C VAL A 66 14.19 5.77 17.88
N LEU A 67 14.52 6.93 17.30
CA LEU A 67 13.94 7.38 16.03
C LEU A 67 14.29 6.42 14.89
N ALA A 68 15.54 5.99 14.78
CA ALA A 68 15.97 5.00 13.79
C ALA A 68 15.22 3.68 13.97
N GLY A 69 15.06 3.20 15.20
CA GLY A 69 14.29 1.99 15.50
C GLY A 69 12.83 2.09 15.08
N LEU A 70 12.17 3.24 15.35
CA LEU A 70 10.80 3.51 14.91
C LEU A 70 10.68 3.54 13.38
N ILE A 71 11.58 4.26 12.71
CA ILE A 71 11.58 4.36 11.24
C ILE A 71 11.77 2.97 10.63
N ILE A 72 12.83 2.26 11.03
CA ILE A 72 13.16 0.94 10.49
C ILE A 72 12.03 -0.07 10.77
N GLY A 73 11.50 -0.10 11.99
CA GLY A 73 10.41 -0.98 12.36
C GLY A 73 9.10 -0.69 11.61
N ALA A 74 8.90 0.56 11.17
CA ALA A 74 7.74 0.96 10.38
C ALA A 74 7.90 0.69 8.87
N ILE A 75 9.11 0.40 8.37
CA ILE A 75 9.36 0.17 6.93
C ILE A 75 8.42 -0.89 6.34
N PRO A 76 8.22 -2.08 6.95
CA PRO A 76 7.37 -3.10 6.33
C PRO A 76 5.91 -2.64 6.18
N PHE A 77 5.37 -1.95 7.19
CA PHE A 77 4.02 -1.39 7.15
C PHE A 77 3.88 -0.28 6.12
N ALA A 78 4.87 0.62 6.08
CA ALA A 78 4.92 1.70 5.09
C ALA A 78 5.11 1.15 3.67
N ALA A 79 5.92 0.12 3.50
CA ALA A 79 6.14 -0.54 2.22
C ALA A 79 4.87 -1.21 1.74
N GLU A 80 4.16 -1.95 2.59
CA GLU A 80 2.90 -2.61 2.24
C GLU A 80 1.83 -1.61 1.77
N HIS A 81 1.60 -0.53 2.52
CA HIS A 81 0.69 0.53 2.08
C HIS A 81 1.21 1.32 0.87
N ALA A 82 2.52 1.53 0.78
CA ALA A 82 3.13 2.17 -0.38
C ALA A 82 3.04 1.28 -1.62
N TYR A 83 3.05 -0.05 -1.51
CA TYR A 83 2.90 -0.93 -2.67
C TYR A 83 1.52 -0.75 -3.30
N GLU A 84 0.47 -0.71 -2.50
CA GLU A 84 -0.89 -0.45 -2.98
C GLU A 84 -1.04 0.97 -3.56
N PHE A 85 -0.45 1.97 -2.88
CA PHE A 85 -0.53 3.36 -3.30
C PHE A 85 0.34 3.67 -4.55
N VAL A 86 1.51 3.04 -4.69
CA VAL A 86 2.49 3.35 -5.75
C VAL A 86 2.32 2.45 -6.98
N PHE A 87 1.85 1.22 -6.84
CA PHE A 87 1.71 0.29 -7.96
C PHE A 87 0.25 0.00 -8.36
N GLY A 88 -0.73 0.47 -7.59
CA GLY A 88 -2.15 0.11 -7.79
C GLY A 88 -2.37 -1.40 -7.65
N LEU A 89 -3.62 -1.86 -7.83
CA LEU A 89 -3.90 -3.30 -7.82
C LEU A 89 -3.31 -4.04 -9.04
N GLY A 90 -2.72 -3.29 -9.99
CA GLY A 90 -2.09 -3.77 -11.21
C GLY A 90 -3.09 -4.34 -12.22
N GLU A 91 -2.66 -4.45 -13.48
CA GLU A 91 -3.36 -5.28 -14.46
C GLU A 91 -3.30 -6.74 -14.00
N ARG A 92 -4.44 -7.38 -13.77
CA ARG A 92 -4.51 -8.79 -13.36
C ARG A 92 -5.06 -9.62 -14.49
N GLU A 93 -4.23 -10.50 -15.03
CA GLU A 93 -4.60 -11.42 -16.10
C GLU A 93 -4.64 -12.86 -15.58
N ARG A 94 -5.69 -13.60 -15.97
CA ARG A 94 -5.79 -15.05 -15.74
C ARG A 94 -6.33 -15.72 -17.01
N VAL A 95 -5.92 -16.95 -17.24
CA VAL A 95 -6.50 -17.80 -18.29
C VAL A 95 -7.20 -18.97 -17.61
N ILE A 96 -8.50 -19.08 -17.77
CA ILE A 96 -9.35 -20.14 -17.19
C ILE A 96 -10.06 -20.79 -18.37
N ASP A 97 -9.93 -22.10 -18.51
CA ASP A 97 -10.55 -22.88 -19.60
C ASP A 97 -10.25 -22.36 -21.02
N GLY A 98 -9.07 -21.74 -21.20
CA GLY A 98 -8.64 -21.16 -22.48
C GLY A 98 -9.14 -19.75 -22.75
N GLU A 99 -9.93 -19.18 -21.84
CA GLU A 99 -10.46 -17.82 -21.94
C GLU A 99 -9.66 -16.86 -21.07
N ARG A 100 -9.41 -15.65 -21.60
CA ARG A 100 -8.64 -14.63 -20.91
C ARG A 100 -9.56 -13.73 -20.08
N TYR A 101 -9.25 -13.68 -18.78
CA TYR A 101 -9.85 -12.81 -17.78
C TYR A 101 -8.89 -11.66 -17.50
N LEU A 102 -9.39 -10.44 -17.63
CA LEU A 102 -8.63 -9.21 -17.44
C LEU A 102 -9.34 -8.31 -16.42
N THR A 103 -8.71 -8.08 -15.28
CA THR A 103 -9.18 -7.11 -14.27
C THR A 103 -8.30 -5.86 -14.30
N LEU A 104 -8.95 -4.73 -14.58
CA LEU A 104 -8.42 -3.36 -14.57
C LEU A 104 -9.09 -2.50 -13.48
N THR A 105 -9.98 -3.06 -12.66
CA THR A 105 -10.56 -2.38 -11.46
C THR A 105 -9.46 -2.00 -10.47
N GLY A 106 -9.48 -0.75 -9.99
CA GLY A 106 -8.46 -0.18 -9.11
C GLY A 106 -7.11 0.07 -9.78
N TRP A 107 -7.09 0.09 -11.11
CA TRP A 107 -5.90 0.44 -11.90
C TRP A 107 -5.77 1.96 -11.99
N ASP A 108 -4.62 2.52 -11.62
CA ASP A 108 -4.41 3.96 -11.49
C ASP A 108 -4.13 4.68 -12.82
N ARG A 109 -4.04 3.93 -13.93
CA ARG A 109 -3.67 4.46 -15.25
C ARG A 109 -4.89 4.63 -16.14
N LYS A 110 -4.95 5.78 -16.80
CA LYS A 110 -6.05 6.13 -17.71
C LYS A 110 -5.87 5.60 -19.14
N ASP A 111 -4.72 5.00 -19.46
CA ASP A 111 -4.38 4.54 -20.81
C ASP A 111 -4.89 3.11 -21.06
N TYR A 112 -6.21 2.96 -20.98
CA TYR A 112 -6.88 1.68 -21.23
C TYR A 112 -6.65 1.22 -22.68
N GLY A 113 -6.60 2.14 -23.65
CA GLY A 113 -6.44 1.84 -25.07
C GLY A 113 -5.14 1.09 -25.40
N ALA A 114 -4.02 1.44 -24.76
CA ALA A 114 -2.76 0.74 -24.98
C ALA A 114 -2.79 -0.75 -24.60
N ILE A 115 -3.59 -1.12 -23.59
CA ILE A 115 -3.76 -2.52 -23.15
C ILE A 115 -4.80 -3.22 -24.02
N LEU A 116 -5.99 -2.63 -24.16
CA LEU A 116 -7.11 -3.26 -24.84
C LEU A 116 -6.80 -3.52 -26.33
N SER A 117 -6.03 -2.64 -26.98
CA SER A 117 -5.58 -2.84 -28.36
C SER A 117 -4.67 -4.06 -28.55
N ARG A 118 -3.97 -4.50 -27.50
CA ARG A 118 -3.05 -5.65 -27.53
C ARG A 118 -3.70 -6.96 -27.12
N LYS A 119 -4.83 -6.92 -26.41
CA LYS A 119 -5.47 -8.08 -25.77
C LYS A 119 -6.86 -8.33 -26.35
N LYS A 120 -6.92 -8.53 -27.67
CA LYS A 120 -8.17 -8.71 -28.42
C LYS A 120 -8.88 -10.05 -28.17
N ASP A 121 -8.21 -10.95 -27.44
CA ASP A 121 -8.70 -12.27 -27.01
C ASP A 121 -9.25 -12.27 -25.58
N VAL A 122 -9.43 -11.10 -24.95
CA VAL A 122 -10.12 -10.99 -23.65
C VAL A 122 -11.57 -11.43 -23.80
N ALA A 123 -11.98 -12.38 -22.95
CA ALA A 123 -13.34 -12.88 -22.85
C ALA A 123 -14.09 -12.26 -21.68
N VAL A 124 -13.40 -11.99 -20.56
CA VAL A 124 -14.00 -11.38 -19.37
C VAL A 124 -13.19 -10.16 -18.98
N LEU A 125 -13.85 -9.00 -18.93
CA LEU A 125 -13.23 -7.72 -18.56
C LEU A 125 -13.92 -7.11 -17.34
N GLU A 126 -13.13 -6.82 -16.32
CA GLU A 126 -13.57 -6.06 -15.16
C GLU A 126 -12.87 -4.70 -15.16
N ILE A 127 -13.61 -3.61 -15.35
CA ILE A 127 -13.05 -2.25 -15.47
C ILE A 127 -13.88 -1.26 -14.64
N GLY A 128 -13.78 -1.38 -13.32
CA GLY A 128 -14.50 -0.52 -12.40
C GLY A 128 -13.66 0.62 -11.83
N ASN A 129 -13.61 1.78 -12.51
CA ASN A 129 -12.91 2.96 -12.00
C ASN A 129 -13.69 4.26 -12.30
N PRO A 130 -13.56 5.31 -11.45
CA PRO A 130 -14.26 6.58 -11.64
C PRO A 130 -13.85 7.35 -12.91
N ASP A 131 -12.74 6.97 -13.55
CA ASP A 131 -12.27 7.59 -14.78
C ASP A 131 -12.68 6.82 -16.05
N VAL A 132 -13.44 5.73 -15.90
CA VAL A 132 -14.07 5.01 -17.01
C VAL A 132 -15.33 5.77 -17.42
N THR A 133 -15.34 6.27 -18.65
CA THR A 133 -16.42 7.07 -19.23
C THR A 133 -16.96 6.42 -20.50
N ASP A 134 -17.96 7.04 -21.12
CA ASP A 134 -18.50 6.64 -22.42
C ASP A 134 -17.40 6.56 -23.51
N GLU A 135 -16.36 7.40 -23.42
CA GLU A 135 -15.21 7.35 -24.33
C GLU A 135 -14.43 6.04 -24.17
N THR A 136 -14.22 5.57 -22.93
CA THR A 136 -13.57 4.30 -22.64
C THR A 136 -14.35 3.13 -23.23
N LEU A 137 -15.69 3.18 -23.23
CA LEU A 137 -16.51 2.12 -23.84
C LEU A 137 -16.34 2.01 -25.35
N THR A 138 -15.99 3.10 -26.04
CA THR A 138 -15.70 3.02 -27.49
C THR A 138 -14.50 2.12 -27.78
N LEU A 139 -13.51 2.08 -26.89
CA LEU A 139 -12.32 1.22 -27.01
C LEU A 139 -12.68 -0.25 -26.87
N LEU A 140 -13.72 -0.58 -26.09
CA LEU A 140 -14.16 -1.96 -25.90
C LEU A 140 -14.66 -2.59 -27.20
N THR A 141 -15.19 -1.79 -28.12
CA THR A 141 -15.69 -2.29 -29.42
C THR A 141 -14.63 -2.99 -30.27
N GLU A 142 -13.34 -2.83 -29.93
CA GLU A 142 -12.23 -3.55 -30.57
C GLU A 142 -11.93 -4.94 -29.97
N LEU A 143 -12.74 -5.39 -29.00
CA LEU A 143 -12.61 -6.68 -28.32
C LEU A 143 -13.69 -7.66 -28.81
N PRO A 144 -13.48 -8.33 -29.97
CA PRO A 144 -14.52 -9.14 -30.60
C PRO A 144 -14.87 -10.42 -29.84
N GLN A 145 -14.05 -10.80 -28.86
CA GLN A 145 -14.24 -12.00 -28.04
C GLN A 145 -14.81 -11.69 -26.64
N LEU A 146 -15.09 -10.42 -26.33
CA LEU A 146 -15.57 -10.02 -25.01
C LEU A 146 -16.99 -10.55 -24.77
N LYS A 147 -17.14 -11.37 -23.72
CA LYS A 147 -18.37 -12.04 -23.30
C LYS A 147 -18.96 -11.46 -22.03
N GLU A 148 -18.11 -11.15 -21.05
CA GLU A 148 -18.54 -10.61 -19.76
C GLU A 148 -17.86 -9.26 -19.49
N LEU A 149 -18.65 -8.25 -19.14
CA LEU A 149 -18.16 -6.90 -18.83
C LEU A 149 -18.72 -6.39 -17.50
N THR A 150 -17.82 -6.06 -16.57
CA THR A 150 -18.19 -5.42 -15.30
C THR A 150 -17.76 -3.95 -15.27
N LEU A 151 -18.71 -3.04 -15.01
CA LEU A 151 -18.54 -1.57 -15.00
C LEU A 151 -18.90 -0.93 -13.65
N ASN A 152 -18.39 -1.46 -12.54
CA ASN A 152 -18.68 -0.92 -11.20
C ASN A 152 -18.00 0.44 -10.96
N ASP A 153 -18.64 1.35 -10.22
CA ASP A 153 -18.05 2.65 -9.84
C ASP A 153 -17.49 3.48 -11.02
N THR A 154 -18.14 3.39 -12.19
CA THR A 154 -17.77 4.12 -13.40
C THR A 154 -18.58 5.40 -13.59
N MET A 155 -18.13 6.27 -14.50
CA MET A 155 -18.84 7.47 -14.96
C MET A 155 -19.53 7.25 -16.31
N VAL A 156 -19.77 5.97 -16.67
CA VAL A 156 -20.53 5.58 -17.86
C VAL A 156 -21.98 6.01 -17.71
N THR A 157 -22.53 6.57 -18.78
CA THR A 157 -23.94 6.96 -18.86
C THR A 157 -24.74 5.96 -19.68
N ASP A 158 -26.08 6.08 -19.63
CA ASP A 158 -26.97 5.27 -20.47
C ASP A 158 -26.65 5.39 -21.97
N ALA A 159 -26.22 6.58 -22.42
CA ALA A 159 -25.80 6.79 -23.81
C ALA A 159 -24.51 6.04 -24.15
N GLY A 160 -23.57 5.94 -23.19
CA GLY A 160 -22.37 5.12 -23.33
C GLY A 160 -22.69 3.64 -23.50
N LEU A 161 -23.67 3.12 -22.75
CA LEU A 161 -24.08 1.72 -22.81
C LEU A 161 -24.63 1.30 -24.19
N GLU A 162 -25.18 2.23 -24.98
CA GLU A 162 -25.57 1.95 -26.37
C GLU A 162 -24.39 1.46 -27.22
N THR A 163 -23.17 1.87 -26.88
CA THR A 163 -21.94 1.44 -27.56
C THR A 163 -21.67 -0.05 -27.41
N LEU A 164 -22.14 -0.66 -26.31
CA LEU A 164 -21.94 -2.09 -26.03
C LEU A 164 -22.70 -2.99 -27.02
N GLN A 165 -23.75 -2.47 -27.68
CA GLN A 165 -24.48 -3.23 -28.71
C GLN A 165 -23.63 -3.59 -29.93
N LYS A 166 -22.47 -2.94 -30.10
CA LYS A 166 -21.53 -3.22 -31.19
C LYS A 166 -20.65 -4.43 -30.90
N LEU A 167 -20.65 -4.94 -29.66
CA LEU A 167 -19.88 -6.12 -29.27
C LEU A 167 -20.64 -7.40 -29.66
N PRO A 168 -20.10 -8.21 -30.57
CA PRO A 168 -20.85 -9.33 -31.15
C PRO A 168 -20.98 -10.54 -30.23
N ALA A 169 -20.13 -10.64 -29.21
CA ALA A 169 -20.03 -11.78 -28.31
C ALA A 169 -20.43 -11.46 -26.86
N LEU A 170 -20.86 -10.22 -26.58
CA LEU A 170 -21.18 -9.79 -25.22
C LEU A 170 -22.48 -10.45 -24.75
N GLU A 171 -22.40 -11.14 -23.61
CA GLU A 171 -23.49 -11.92 -23.01
C GLU A 171 -23.93 -11.35 -21.66
N SER A 172 -22.98 -10.86 -20.84
CA SER A 172 -23.25 -10.36 -19.48
C SER A 172 -22.46 -9.12 -19.08
#